data_AF-A8UZE1-F1
#
_entry.id   AF-A8UZE1-F1
#
_cell.length_a   1.000
_cell.length_b   1.000
_cell.length_c   1.000
_cell.angle_alpha   90.00
_cell.angle_beta   90.00
_cell.angle_gamma   90.00
#
_symmetry.space_group_name_H-M   'P 1'
#
loop_
_entity.id
_entity.type
_entity.pdbx_description
1 polymer ?
#
loop_
_entity_poly.entity_id
_entity_poly.type
_entity_poly.pdbx_seq_one_letter_code
_entity_poly.pdbx_strand_id
1 'polypeptide(L)'
;MTKSYIEIIKFLLEKNRFVKTSEIQRFLENKGLFTKSYTSNRRLLQKYLENLEYEGYVVRRYPETKGRQSQEWKINSKSFPK
;
A
#
# COMPACT_ATOMS: atom_id res chain seq x y z
N MET A 1 6.74 -13.06 6.35
CA MET A 1 6.35 -11.75 5.78
C MET A 1 6.97 -11.59 4.40
N THR A 2 6.18 -11.77 3.35
CA THR A 2 6.64 -11.90 1.95
C THR A 2 7.08 -10.54 1.40
N LYS A 3 8.29 -10.47 0.82
CA LYS A 3 9.01 -9.30 0.23
C LYS A 3 8.19 -8.04 -0.12
N SER A 4 7.02 -8.19 -0.73
CA SER A 4 6.10 -7.09 -1.07
C SER A 4 5.67 -6.21 0.11
N TYR A 5 5.43 -6.76 1.31
CA TYR A 5 5.07 -5.95 2.49
C TYR A 5 6.17 -4.95 2.86
N ILE A 6 7.41 -5.45 2.91
CA ILE A 6 8.58 -4.64 3.23
C ILE A 6 8.77 -3.54 2.19
N GLU A 7 8.60 -3.88 0.91
CA GLU A 7 8.76 -2.93 -0.18
C GLU A 7 7.65 -1.87 -0.20
N ILE A 8 6.40 -2.22 0.17
CA ILE A 8 5.33 -1.24 0.38
C ILE A 8 5.69 -0.29 1.52
N ILE A 9 6.13 -0.80 2.67
CA ILE A 9 6.52 0.02 3.82
C ILE A 9 7.66 0.97 3.46
N LYS A 10 8.73 0.46 2.82
CA LYS A 10 9.86 1.28 2.35
C LYS A 10 9.41 2.40 1.41
N PHE A 11 8.56 2.07 0.45
CA PHE A 11 8.01 3.05 -0.48
C PHE A 11 7.21 4.14 0.24
N LEU A 12 6.36 3.77 1.20
CA LEU A 12 5.57 4.73 1.98
C LEU A 12 6.43 5.59 2.91
N LEU A 13 7.48 5.00 3.49
CA LEU A 13 8.48 5.73 4.29
C LEU A 13 9.21 6.77 3.44
N GLU A 14 9.68 6.38 2.26
CA GLU A 14 10.40 7.29 1.33
C GLU A 14 9.50 8.45 0.88
N LYS A 15 8.23 8.18 0.55
CA LYS A 15 7.31 9.22 0.09
C LYS A 15 6.84 10.14 1.21
N ASN A 16 6.68 9.63 2.43
CA ASN A 16 6.22 10.36 3.61
C ASN A 16 4.95 11.22 3.40
N ARG A 17 4.11 10.85 2.42
CA ARG A 17 2.84 11.50 2.08
C ARG A 17 1.79 10.44 1.80
N PHE A 18 0.54 10.87 1.71
CA PHE A 18 -0.51 10.03 1.16
C PHE A 18 -0.22 9.75 -0.32
N VAL A 19 -0.27 8.48 -0.69
CA VAL A 19 -0.05 7.99 -2.06
C VAL A 19 -1.23 7.13 -2.48
N LYS A 20 -1.58 7.19 -3.75
CA LYS A 20 -2.69 6.41 -4.29
C LYS A 20 -2.31 4.94 -4.39
N THR A 21 -3.30 4.06 -4.24
CA THR A 21 -3.14 2.61 -4.46
C THR A 21 -2.49 2.29 -5.81
N SER A 22 -2.81 3.05 -6.87
CA SER A 22 -2.22 2.90 -8.21
C SER A 22 -0.73 3.24 -8.27
N GLU A 23 -0.26 4.19 -7.46
CA GLU A 23 1.17 4.53 -7.39
C GLU A 23 1.96 3.38 -6.76
N ILE A 24 1.42 2.78 -5.67
CA ILE A 24 2.01 1.62 -5.00
C ILE A 24 2.04 0.42 -5.95
N GLN A 25 0.94 0.17 -6.68
CA GLN A 25 0.86 -0.91 -7.65
C GLN A 25 1.96 -0.78 -8.71
N ARG A 26 2.10 0.40 -9.33
CA ARG A 26 3.12 0.64 -10.35
C ARG A 26 4.54 0.43 -9.80
N PHE A 27 4.80 0.86 -8.56
CA PHE A 27 6.09 0.62 -7.91
C PHE A 27 6.40 -0.88 -7.75
N LEU A 28 5.43 -1.69 -7.33
CA LEU A 28 5.61 -3.14 -7.17
C LEU A 28 5.77 -3.87 -8.51
N GLU A 29 5.03 -3.44 -9.54
CA GLU A 29 5.18 -3.92 -10.92
C GLU A 29 6.58 -3.63 -11.46
N ASN A 30 7.08 -2.40 -11.29
CA ASN A 30 8.43 -2.02 -11.70
C ASN A 30 9.53 -2.81 -10.96
N LYS A 31 9.25 -3.30 -9.74
CA LYS A 31 10.16 -4.19 -8.99
C LYS A 31 10.02 -5.67 -9.35
N GLY A 32 9.14 -6.02 -10.29
CA GLY A 32 8.86 -7.41 -10.66
C GLY A 32 8.20 -8.24 -9.55
N LEU A 33 7.59 -7.59 -8.56
CA LEU A 33 6.94 -8.26 -7.42
C LEU A 33 5.50 -8.69 -7.75
N PHE A 34 4.94 -8.14 -8.82
CA PHE A 34 3.64 -8.46 -9.36
C PHE A 34 3.81 -9.09 -10.75
N THR A 35 3.60 -10.41 -10.82
CA THR A 35 3.83 -11.23 -12.03
C THR A 35 2.55 -11.87 -12.56
N LYS A 36 1.42 -11.71 -11.87
CA LYS A 36 0.11 -12.24 -12.30
C LYS A 36 -0.66 -11.21 -13.13
N SER A 37 -1.91 -11.53 -13.46
CA SER A 37 -2.84 -10.58 -14.08
C SER A 37 -3.08 -9.36 -13.20
N TYR A 38 -3.35 -8.21 -13.85
CA TYR A 38 -3.63 -6.93 -13.20
C TYR A 38 -4.68 -7.05 -12.07
N THR A 39 -5.80 -7.72 -12.35
CA THR A 39 -6.89 -7.92 -11.36
C THR A 39 -6.44 -8.72 -10.14
N SER A 40 -5.61 -9.75 -10.33
CA SER A 40 -5.09 -10.57 -9.23
C SER A 40 -4.12 -9.77 -8.37
N ASN A 41 -3.22 -9.01 -9.01
CA ASN A 41 -2.25 -8.16 -8.34
C ASN A 41 -2.94 -7.04 -7.54
N ARG A 42 -3.99 -6.44 -8.09
CA ARG A 42 -4.77 -5.41 -7.41
C ARG A 42 -5.47 -5.94 -6.16
N ARG A 43 -6.14 -7.10 -6.23
CA ARG A 43 -6.75 -7.74 -5.06
C ARG A 43 -5.72 -8.10 -4.00
N LEU A 44 -4.56 -8.58 -4.43
CA LEU A 44 -3.45 -8.92 -3.54
C LEU A 44 -2.88 -7.68 -2.85
N LEU A 45 -2.67 -6.58 -3.59
CA LEU A 45 -2.24 -5.30 -3.04
C LEU A 45 -3.21 -4.78 -2.00
N GLN A 46 -4.50 -4.84 -2.30
CA GLN A 46 -5.55 -4.40 -1.37
C GLN A 46 -5.45 -5.18 -0.05
N LYS A 47 -5.34 -6.50 -0.11
CA LYS A 47 -5.16 -7.35 1.06
C LYS A 47 -3.90 -6.98 1.85
N TYR A 48 -2.78 -6.69 1.19
CA TYR A 48 -1.56 -6.28 1.86
C TYR A 48 -1.73 -4.95 2.60
N LEU A 49 -2.38 -3.98 1.98
CA LEU A 49 -2.60 -2.65 2.57
C LEU A 49 -3.58 -2.70 3.75
N GLU A 50 -4.65 -3.47 3.63
CA GLU A 50 -5.61 -3.72 4.72
C GLU A 50 -4.95 -4.42 5.91
N ASN A 51 -4.10 -5.41 5.66
CA ASN A 51 -3.33 -6.07 6.72
C ASN A 51 -2.36 -5.10 7.40
N LEU A 52 -1.64 -4.27 6.63
CA LEU A 52 -0.73 -3.27 7.19
C LEU A 52 -1.46 -2.19 8.00
N GLU A 53 -2.69 -1.83 7.59
CA GLU A 53 -3.54 -0.89 8.32
C GLU A 53 -4.04 -1.52 9.63
N TYR A 54 -4.47 -2.78 9.57
CA TYR A 54 -4.90 -3.55 10.74
C TYR A 54 -3.77 -3.70 11.77
N GLU A 55 -2.54 -3.96 11.32
CA GLU A 55 -1.34 -4.00 12.17
C GLU A 55 -0.86 -2.61 12.61
N GLY A 56 -1.48 -1.54 12.11
CA GLY A 56 -1.20 -0.16 12.48
C GLY A 56 0.02 0.47 11.81
N TYR A 57 0.69 -0.21 10.88
CA TYR A 57 1.86 0.31 10.16
C TYR A 57 1.53 1.42 9.16
N VAL A 58 0.33 1.43 8.61
CA VAL A 58 -0.13 2.44 7.64
C VAL A 58 -1.49 2.99 8.04
N VAL A 59 -1.80 4.18 7.54
CA VAL A 59 -3.12 4.80 7.66
C VAL A 59 -3.72 5.00 6.28
N ARG A 60 -5.02 4.71 6.15
CA ARG A 60 -5.79 4.96 4.94
C ARG A 60 -6.53 6.28 5.02
N ARG A 61 -6.66 6.93 3.88
CA ARG A 61 -7.58 8.05 3.64
C ARG A 61 -8.61 7.64 2.60
N TYR A 62 -9.86 8.04 2.81
CA TYR A 62 -11.04 7.66 2.01
C TYR A 62 -11.33 6.15 2.04
N PRO A 63 -11.84 5.62 3.16
CA PRO A 63 -12.15 4.19 3.28
C PRO A 63 -13.33 3.77 2.39
N GLU A 64 -14.32 4.65 2.19
CA GLU A 64 -15.46 4.41 1.30
C GLU A 64 -15.12 4.82 -0.14
N THR A 65 -15.28 3.89 -1.09
CA THR A 65 -15.26 4.18 -2.53
C THR A 65 -16.60 4.79 -3.01
N LYS A 66 -17.23 5.66 -2.21
CA LYS A 66 -18.40 6.42 -2.67
C LYS A 66 -17.90 7.55 -3.59
N GLY A 67 -17.81 7.23 -4.87
CA GLY A 67 -17.32 8.12 -5.93
C GLY A 67 -15.98 7.71 -6.53
N ARG A 68 -15.52 8.44 -7.55
CA ARG A 68 -14.27 8.22 -8.31
C ARG A 68 -12.98 8.49 -7.51
N GLN A 69 -13.04 8.56 -6.18
CA GLN A 69 -11.85 8.83 -5.36
C GLN A 69 -11.12 7.53 -5.04
N SER A 70 -9.87 7.45 -5.49
CA SER A 70 -8.98 6.33 -5.20
C SER A 70 -8.53 6.36 -3.74
N GLN A 71 -8.50 5.21 -3.08
CA GLN A 71 -7.92 5.06 -1.74
C GLN A 71 -6.46 5.53 -1.73
N GLU A 72 -6.11 6.28 -0.68
CA GLU A 72 -4.76 6.77 -0.43
C GLU A 72 -4.21 6.21 0.88
N TRP A 73 -2.91 5.99 0.92
CA TRP A 73 -2.22 5.33 2.01
C TRP A 73 -0.99 6.12 2.42
N LYS A 74 -0.71 6.19 3.72
CA LYS A 74 0.50 6.82 4.27
C LYS A 74 1.09 5.94 5.37
N ILE A 75 2.40 6.00 5.55
CA ILE A 75 3.06 5.38 6.69
C ILE A 75 2.55 5.97 8.02
N ASN A 76 2.31 5.11 9.01
CA ASN A 76 2.06 5.55 10.38
C ASN A 76 3.38 5.64 11.14
N SER A 77 4.01 6.81 11.12
CA SER A 77 5.32 7.05 11.75
C SER A 77 5.33 6.79 13.26
N LYS A 78 4.15 6.77 13.91
CA LYS A 78 4.01 6.52 15.36
C LYS A 78 4.17 5.03 15.72
N SER A 79 4.07 4.14 14.74
CA SER A 79 4.06 2.68 14.94
C SER A 79 5.45 2.05 14.87
N PHE A 80 6.48 2.83 14.55
CA PHE A 80 7.86 2.34 14.50
C PHE A 80 8.58 2.74 15.78
N PRO A 81 9.32 1.82 16.44
CA PRO A 81 10.17 2.17 17.56
C PRO A 81 11.20 3.22 17.11
N LYS A 82 11.39 4.25 17.95
CA LYS A 82 12.34 5.34 17.71
C LYS A 82 13.78 4.89 17.93
#